data_AF-A0A939WVP6-F1
#
_entry.id   AF-A0A939WVP6-F1
#
_cell.length_a   1.000
_cell.length_b   1.000
_cell.length_c   1.000
_cell.angle_alpha   90.00
_cell.angle_beta   90.00
_cell.angle_gamma   90.00
#
_symmetry.space_group_name_H-M   'P 1'
#
loop_
_entity.id
_entity.type
_entity.pdbx_description
1 polymer ?
#
loop_
_entity_poly.entity_id
_entity_poly.type
_entity_poly.pdbx_seq_one_letter_code
_entity_poly.pdbx_strand_id
1 'polypeptide(L)'
;MKNQKLSKIIEISLFIFLFLVIFSRVYLETAIFAKKPYFSYFVATHHCSWFTFVFFYFALCARYILGLKPEKIPYLALFSPVIYVPLIHAWISGENLKLQYLRGDFSKMVFDIFTFYWFSERDSKFFFEMIALLTIFAVLSYIVSRSVLRTLLNIIIGFYGSMFLAGIQFFGVAPRTKAVFKIHTVFRNHILLSLVYFTAVTIAFSICFAPEIKALFKRDFKPLLISLICGVCTAFTALFVLSIKWKPLHIADFILLPVPWTVLVLSATMLKKGTTFPGNRFFPALFSAVSLILILGIIFGNKVFV
;
A
#
# COMPACT_ATOMS: atom_id res chain seq x y z
N MET A 1 5.54 33.73 -8.19
CA MET A 1 5.46 33.10 -6.84
C MET A 1 4.05 32.62 -6.44
N LYS A 2 2.96 33.36 -6.71
CA LYS A 2 1.59 32.96 -6.36
C LYS A 2 1.14 31.60 -6.95
N ASN A 3 1.45 31.35 -8.22
CA ASN A 3 1.07 30.11 -8.92
C ASN A 3 1.77 28.85 -8.37
N GLN A 4 3.01 28.96 -7.90
CA GLN A 4 3.75 27.83 -7.35
C GLN A 4 3.24 27.41 -5.97
N LYS A 5 2.80 28.39 -5.15
CA LYS A 5 2.18 28.11 -3.85
C LYS A 5 0.83 27.40 -4.03
N LEU A 6 0.02 27.86 -4.99
CA LEU A 6 -1.26 27.24 -5.31
C LEU A 6 -1.11 25.80 -5.80
N SER A 7 -0.16 25.53 -6.71
CA SER A 7 0.14 24.17 -7.19
C SER A 7 0.44 23.21 -6.02
N LYS A 8 1.30 23.63 -5.07
CA LYS A 8 1.65 22.81 -3.91
C LYS A 8 0.46 22.52 -3.00
N ILE A 9 -0.43 23.50 -2.79
CA ILE A 9 -1.65 23.29 -2.00
C ILE A 9 -2.54 22.26 -2.68
N ILE A 10 -2.71 22.34 -4.01
CA ILE A 10 -3.51 21.37 -4.77
C ILE A 10 -2.92 19.97 -4.65
N GLU A 11 -1.62 19.80 -4.84
CA GLU A 11 -0.95 18.49 -4.73
C GLU A 11 -1.17 17.84 -3.35
N ILE A 12 -0.96 18.60 -2.28
CA ILE A 12 -1.18 18.13 -0.91
C ILE A 12 -2.66 17.78 -0.69
N SER A 13 -3.57 18.63 -1.17
CA SER A 13 -5.01 18.42 -1.03
C SER A 13 -5.48 17.14 -1.74
N LEU A 14 -4.91 16.85 -2.92
CA LEU A 14 -5.21 15.63 -3.67
C LEU A 14 -4.73 14.37 -2.94
N PHE A 15 -3.56 14.41 -2.29
CA PHE A 15 -3.14 13.28 -1.47
C PHE A 15 -3.96 13.15 -0.19
N ILE A 16 -4.32 14.25 0.48
CA ILE A 16 -5.25 14.21 1.62
C ILE A 16 -6.57 13.57 1.18
N PHE A 17 -7.11 13.97 0.02
CA PHE A 17 -8.31 13.37 -0.56
C PHE A 17 -8.15 11.85 -0.76
N LEU A 18 -7.03 11.38 -1.32
CA LEU A 18 -6.73 9.95 -1.44
C LEU A 18 -6.80 9.24 -0.08
N PHE A 19 -6.16 9.78 0.97
CA PHE A 19 -6.16 9.16 2.29
C PHE A 19 -7.54 9.14 2.94
N LEU A 20 -8.34 10.20 2.74
CA LEU A 20 -9.73 10.23 3.22
C LEU A 20 -10.58 9.17 2.52
N VAL A 21 -10.42 9.00 1.20
CA VAL A 21 -11.10 7.97 0.41
C VAL A 21 -10.70 6.58 0.88
N ILE A 22 -9.40 6.31 1.03
CA ILE A 22 -8.89 5.02 1.52
C ILE A 22 -9.41 4.74 2.93
N PHE A 23 -9.27 5.69 3.87
CA PHE A 23 -9.65 5.46 5.25
C PHE A 23 -11.15 5.22 5.40
N SER A 24 -11.99 6.04 4.75
CA SER A 24 -13.43 5.84 4.77
C SER A 24 -13.83 4.54 4.07
N ARG A 25 -13.19 4.16 2.96
CA ARG A 25 -13.38 2.85 2.35
C ARG A 25 -13.14 1.72 3.35
N VAL A 26 -12.00 1.74 4.05
CA VAL A 26 -11.64 0.72 5.04
C VAL A 26 -12.63 0.68 6.20
N TYR A 27 -13.06 1.84 6.69
CA TYR A 27 -14.05 1.93 7.76
C TYR A 27 -15.40 1.34 7.32
N LEU A 28 -15.95 1.79 6.19
CA LEU A 28 -17.20 1.29 5.64
C LEU A 28 -17.14 -0.23 5.43
N GLU A 29 -16.06 -0.71 4.84
CA GLU A 29 -15.83 -2.12 4.56
C GLU A 29 -15.84 -3.01 5.80
N THR A 30 -15.13 -2.60 6.85
CA THR A 30 -14.82 -3.49 8.00
C THR A 30 -15.69 -3.21 9.23
N ALA A 31 -16.32 -2.04 9.32
CA ALA A 31 -17.23 -1.67 10.41
C ALA A 31 -18.71 -1.73 10.02
N ILE A 32 -19.06 -1.40 8.76
CA ILE A 32 -20.47 -1.27 8.33
C ILE A 32 -20.92 -2.44 7.46
N PHE A 33 -20.21 -2.73 6.37
CA PHE A 33 -20.62 -3.72 5.36
C PHE A 33 -20.11 -5.13 5.63
N ALA A 34 -19.28 -5.34 6.65
CA ALA A 34 -18.81 -6.66 7.05
C ALA A 34 -19.92 -7.43 7.77
N LYS A 35 -20.07 -8.73 7.45
CA LYS A 35 -21.03 -9.62 8.14
C LYS A 35 -20.90 -9.60 9.68
N LYS A 36 -19.66 -9.45 10.17
CA LYS A 36 -19.35 -9.20 11.58
C LYS A 36 -18.34 -8.06 11.60
N PRO A 37 -18.60 -6.94 12.29
CA PRO A 37 -17.63 -5.84 12.38
C PRO A 37 -16.30 -6.32 12.97
N TYR A 38 -15.19 -5.94 12.34
CA TYR A 38 -13.83 -6.29 12.79
C TYR A 38 -12.83 -5.12 12.64
N PHE A 39 -13.34 -3.91 12.41
CA PHE A 39 -12.49 -2.71 12.39
C PHE A 39 -11.68 -2.62 13.69
N SER A 40 -10.37 -2.57 13.53
CA SER A 40 -9.43 -2.44 14.64
C SER A 40 -8.20 -1.72 14.12
N TYR A 41 -7.35 -1.31 15.06
CA TYR A 41 -6.11 -0.62 14.76
C TYR A 41 -5.27 -1.28 13.65
N PHE A 42 -4.96 -2.57 13.81
CA PHE A 42 -4.11 -3.29 12.86
C PHE A 42 -4.82 -3.65 11.55
N VAL A 43 -6.15 -3.74 11.58
CA VAL A 43 -6.95 -3.89 10.35
C VAL A 43 -6.89 -2.60 9.54
N ALA A 44 -7.05 -1.44 10.20
CA ALA A 44 -6.95 -0.14 9.55
C ALA A 44 -5.56 0.09 8.98
N THR A 45 -4.48 -0.13 9.74
CA THR A 45 -3.11 0.04 9.23
C THR A 45 -2.83 -0.90 8.06
N HIS A 46 -3.31 -2.14 8.13
CA HIS A 46 -3.16 -3.12 7.07
C HIS A 46 -3.83 -2.66 5.78
N HIS A 47 -5.14 -2.41 5.82
CA HIS A 47 -5.90 -2.10 4.61
C HIS A 47 -5.50 -0.72 4.05
N CYS A 48 -5.20 0.27 4.90
CA CYS A 48 -4.68 1.56 4.42
C CYS A 48 -3.33 1.40 3.71
N SER A 49 -2.42 0.58 4.24
CA SER A 49 -1.13 0.29 3.59
C SER A 49 -1.33 -0.47 2.28
N TRP A 50 -2.28 -1.41 2.24
CA TRP A 50 -2.64 -2.17 1.05
C TRP A 50 -3.16 -1.27 -0.08
N PHE A 51 -4.16 -0.42 0.18
CA PHE A 51 -4.67 0.51 -0.83
C PHE A 51 -3.62 1.55 -1.25
N THR A 52 -2.79 2.01 -0.30
CA THR A 52 -1.68 2.93 -0.62
C THR A 52 -0.64 2.25 -1.51
N PHE A 53 -0.37 0.96 -1.31
CA PHE A 53 0.52 0.18 -2.17
C PHE A 53 -0.04 0.09 -3.58
N VAL A 54 -1.32 -0.26 -3.71
CA VAL A 54 -2.02 -0.32 -5.00
C VAL A 54 -1.94 1.04 -5.72
N PHE A 55 -2.17 2.14 -5.01
CA PHE A 55 -2.03 3.49 -5.57
C PHE A 55 -0.62 3.75 -6.11
N PHE A 56 0.43 3.51 -5.30
CA PHE A 56 1.80 3.76 -5.76
C PHE A 56 2.27 2.79 -6.83
N TYR A 57 1.74 1.56 -6.85
CA TYR A 57 1.98 0.62 -7.94
C TYR A 57 1.41 1.14 -9.26
N PHE A 58 0.18 1.68 -9.25
CA PHE A 58 -0.37 2.34 -10.44
C PHE A 58 0.35 3.62 -10.80
N ALA A 59 0.77 4.44 -9.82
CA ALA A 59 1.58 5.63 -10.07
C ALA A 59 2.93 5.28 -10.72
N LEU A 60 3.57 4.19 -10.26
CA LEU A 60 4.80 3.64 -10.82
C LEU A 60 4.59 3.26 -12.30
N CYS A 61 3.55 2.50 -12.59
CA CYS A 61 3.22 2.09 -13.96
C CYS A 61 2.85 3.29 -14.85
N ALA A 62 2.05 4.23 -14.33
CA ALA A 62 1.71 5.45 -15.05
C ALA A 62 2.96 6.28 -15.39
N ARG A 63 3.92 6.39 -14.47
CA ARG A 63 5.17 7.12 -14.71
C ARG A 63 6.04 6.43 -15.75
N TYR A 64 6.34 5.14 -15.57
CA TYR A 64 7.37 4.48 -16.37
C TYR A 64 6.86 3.77 -17.63
N ILE A 65 5.60 3.33 -17.66
CA ILE A 65 4.98 2.70 -18.84
C ILE A 65 4.26 3.75 -19.68
N LEU A 66 3.41 4.57 -19.05
CA LEU A 66 2.62 5.56 -19.79
C LEU A 66 3.38 6.86 -20.07
N GLY A 67 4.45 7.14 -19.30
CA GLY A 67 5.24 8.38 -19.44
C GLY A 67 4.64 9.57 -18.70
N LEU A 68 3.82 9.34 -17.67
CA LEU A 68 3.21 10.39 -16.87
C LEU A 68 4.30 11.17 -16.10
N LYS A 69 4.29 12.50 -16.25
CA LYS A 69 5.23 13.37 -15.52
C LYS A 69 4.96 13.33 -14.01
N PRO A 70 5.99 13.45 -13.15
CA PRO A 70 5.82 13.35 -11.70
C PRO A 70 4.78 14.33 -11.14
N GLU A 71 4.73 15.56 -11.64
CA GLU A 71 3.82 16.60 -11.19
C GLU A 71 2.34 16.27 -11.45
N LYS A 72 2.07 15.28 -12.31
CA LYS A 72 0.72 14.80 -12.62
C LYS A 72 0.29 13.60 -11.78
N ILE A 73 1.21 12.94 -11.07
CA ILE A 73 0.89 11.79 -10.19
C ILE A 73 -0.19 12.13 -9.13
N PRO A 74 -0.18 13.31 -8.47
CA PRO A 74 -1.21 13.64 -7.48
C PRO A 74 -2.63 13.60 -8.06
N TYR A 75 -2.81 13.91 -9.35
CA TYR A 75 -4.12 13.89 -10.01
C TYR A 75 -4.68 12.47 -10.18
N LEU A 76 -3.86 11.43 -10.08
CA LEU A 76 -4.34 10.05 -10.05
C LEU A 76 -5.24 9.79 -8.82
N ALA A 77 -5.08 10.57 -7.75
CA ALA A 77 -5.94 10.51 -6.58
C ALA A 77 -7.42 10.78 -6.89
N LEU A 78 -7.73 11.54 -7.95
CA LEU A 78 -9.10 11.82 -8.36
C LEU A 78 -9.85 10.56 -8.82
N PHE A 79 -9.12 9.51 -9.23
CA PHE A 79 -9.71 8.22 -9.59
C PHE A 79 -9.88 7.28 -8.40
N SER A 80 -9.37 7.63 -7.23
CA SER A 80 -9.48 6.78 -6.03
C SER A 80 -10.92 6.41 -5.62
N PRO A 81 -11.99 7.20 -5.88
CA PRO A 81 -13.36 6.77 -5.57
C PRO A 81 -13.80 5.48 -6.25
N VAL A 82 -13.08 5.01 -7.28
CA VAL A 82 -13.33 3.71 -7.91
C VAL A 82 -13.27 2.54 -6.91
N ILE A 83 -12.52 2.67 -5.81
CA ILE A 83 -12.45 1.63 -4.77
C ILE A 83 -13.77 1.44 -4.00
N TYR A 84 -14.77 2.31 -4.19
CA TYR A 84 -16.11 2.13 -3.62
C TYR A 84 -17.02 1.21 -4.44
N VAL A 85 -16.65 0.81 -5.66
CA VAL A 85 -17.51 -0.04 -6.49
C VAL A 85 -17.99 -1.31 -5.75
N PRO A 86 -17.16 -2.06 -5.01
CA PRO A 86 -17.65 -3.21 -4.24
C PRO A 86 -18.66 -2.84 -3.14
N LEU A 87 -18.52 -1.65 -2.56
CA LEU A 87 -19.39 -1.14 -1.48
C LEU A 87 -20.73 -0.70 -2.04
N ILE A 88 -20.73 -0.04 -3.19
CA ILE A 88 -21.94 0.36 -3.91
C ILE A 88 -22.72 -0.89 -4.31
N HIS A 89 -22.05 -1.91 -4.84
CA HIS A 89 -22.68 -3.19 -5.16
C HIS A 89 -23.28 -3.87 -3.92
N ALA A 90 -22.54 -3.93 -2.80
CA ALA A 90 -23.04 -4.47 -1.54
C ALA A 90 -24.28 -3.71 -1.03
N TRP A 91 -24.27 -2.38 -1.12
CA TRP A 91 -25.39 -1.54 -0.73
C TRP A 91 -26.64 -1.77 -1.59
N ILE A 92 -26.49 -1.83 -2.91
CA ILE A 92 -27.60 -2.06 -3.85
C ILE A 92 -28.17 -3.48 -3.71
N SER A 93 -27.30 -4.48 -3.56
CA SER A 93 -27.72 -5.89 -3.44
C SER A 93 -28.28 -6.25 -2.05
N GLY A 94 -28.05 -5.41 -1.04
CA GLY A 94 -28.34 -5.73 0.36
C GLY A 94 -27.46 -6.83 0.95
N GLU A 95 -26.45 -7.30 0.22
CA GLU A 95 -25.53 -8.33 0.68
C GLU A 95 -24.38 -7.74 1.51
N ASN A 96 -23.98 -8.46 2.57
CA ASN A 96 -22.75 -8.13 3.27
C ASN A 96 -21.53 -8.39 2.38
N LEU A 97 -20.57 -7.47 2.46
CA LEU A 97 -19.32 -7.59 1.74
C LEU A 97 -18.50 -8.76 2.29
N LYS A 98 -18.14 -9.69 1.41
CA LYS A 98 -17.28 -10.84 1.72
C LYS A 98 -15.91 -10.67 1.08
N LEU A 99 -15.15 -9.69 1.54
CA LEU A 99 -13.77 -9.56 1.08
C LEU A 99 -12.92 -10.65 1.69
N GLN A 100 -12.50 -11.57 0.84
CA GLN A 100 -11.44 -12.51 1.13
C GLN A 100 -10.40 -12.35 0.03
N TYR A 101 -9.13 -12.44 0.41
CA TYR A 101 -8.10 -12.71 -0.58
C TYR A 101 -8.44 -13.97 -1.36
N LEU A 102 -7.92 -14.06 -2.58
CA LEU A 102 -7.94 -15.30 -3.33
C LEU A 102 -7.24 -16.39 -2.52
N ARG A 103 -7.89 -17.56 -2.47
CA ARG A 103 -7.50 -18.70 -1.64
C ARG A 103 -7.68 -19.96 -2.47
N GLY A 104 -6.70 -20.85 -2.39
CA GLY A 104 -6.70 -22.13 -3.09
C GLY A 104 -5.31 -22.41 -3.62
N ASP A 105 -5.23 -23.32 -4.58
CA ASP A 105 -3.99 -23.60 -5.28
C ASP A 105 -3.55 -22.39 -6.11
N PHE A 106 -2.25 -22.15 -6.16
CA PHE A 106 -1.69 -21.00 -6.88
C PHE A 106 -2.13 -20.95 -8.35
N SER A 107 -2.19 -22.11 -9.01
CA SER A 107 -2.70 -22.23 -10.38
C SER A 107 -4.16 -21.79 -10.51
N LYS A 108 -5.04 -22.20 -9.57
CA LYS A 108 -6.45 -21.78 -9.55
C LYS A 108 -6.57 -20.28 -9.32
N MET A 109 -5.80 -19.71 -8.38
CA MET A 109 -5.81 -18.27 -8.13
C MET A 109 -5.37 -17.45 -9.35
N VAL A 110 -4.34 -17.92 -10.06
CA VAL A 110 -3.89 -17.29 -11.31
C VAL A 110 -4.96 -17.40 -12.39
N PHE A 111 -5.58 -18.57 -12.57
CA PHE A 111 -6.67 -18.78 -13.51
C PHE A 111 -7.88 -17.88 -13.20
N ASP A 112 -8.26 -17.77 -11.93
CA ASP A 112 -9.34 -16.90 -11.46
C ASP A 112 -9.04 -15.43 -11.80
N ILE A 113 -7.80 -14.95 -11.63
CA ILE A 113 -7.40 -13.59 -12.05
C ILE A 113 -7.54 -13.41 -13.56
N PHE A 114 -7.00 -14.33 -14.36
CA PHE A 114 -7.03 -14.22 -15.83
C PHE A 114 -8.44 -14.30 -16.41
N THR A 115 -9.36 -14.97 -15.70
CA THR A 115 -10.76 -15.11 -16.11
C THR A 115 -11.67 -14.10 -15.44
N PHE A 116 -11.12 -13.06 -14.80
CA PHE A 116 -11.85 -12.04 -14.06
C PHE A 116 -12.85 -12.62 -13.05
N TYR A 117 -12.47 -13.73 -12.41
CA TYR A 117 -13.28 -14.49 -11.46
C TYR A 117 -14.52 -15.18 -12.05
N TRP A 118 -14.73 -15.17 -13.38
CA TRP A 118 -15.93 -15.77 -14.00
C TRP A 118 -16.17 -17.21 -13.55
N PHE A 119 -15.10 -18.01 -13.48
CA PHE A 119 -15.16 -19.42 -13.08
C PHE A 119 -14.90 -19.64 -11.58
N SER A 120 -14.73 -18.57 -10.79
CA SER A 120 -14.59 -18.70 -9.34
C SER A 120 -15.95 -18.98 -8.71
N GLU A 121 -16.07 -20.15 -8.07
CA GLU A 121 -17.26 -20.53 -7.29
C GLU A 121 -17.62 -19.51 -6.20
N ARG A 122 -16.65 -18.73 -5.73
CA ARG A 122 -16.84 -17.77 -4.63
C ARG A 122 -16.95 -16.34 -5.09
N ASP A 123 -16.21 -15.98 -6.14
CA ASP A 123 -15.92 -14.60 -6.50
C ASP A 123 -16.49 -14.20 -7.88
N SER A 124 -17.25 -15.08 -8.55
CA SER A 124 -17.88 -14.79 -9.85
C SER A 124 -18.75 -13.54 -9.89
N LYS A 125 -19.29 -13.12 -8.74
CA LYS A 125 -20.02 -11.86 -8.59
C LYS A 125 -19.16 -10.63 -8.93
N PHE A 126 -17.84 -10.71 -8.78
CA PHE A 126 -16.92 -9.63 -9.11
C PHE A 126 -16.57 -9.53 -10.60
N PHE A 127 -17.07 -10.43 -11.45
CA PHE A 127 -16.71 -10.44 -12.87
C PHE A 127 -17.05 -9.13 -13.59
N PHE A 128 -18.29 -8.67 -13.47
CA PHE A 128 -18.71 -7.42 -14.12
C PHE A 128 -17.97 -6.21 -13.56
N GLU A 129 -17.65 -6.24 -12.26
CA GLU A 129 -16.82 -5.22 -11.63
C GLU A 129 -15.41 -5.21 -12.23
N MET A 130 -14.77 -6.37 -12.38
CA MET A 130 -13.43 -6.47 -12.95
C MET A 130 -13.38 -6.01 -14.42
N ILE A 131 -14.41 -6.32 -15.22
CA ILE A 131 -14.53 -5.82 -16.59
C ILE A 131 -14.67 -4.28 -16.61
N ALA A 132 -15.52 -3.73 -15.74
CA ALA A 132 -15.70 -2.29 -15.64
C ALA A 132 -14.39 -1.60 -15.24
N LEU A 133 -13.68 -2.13 -14.23
CA LEU A 133 -12.39 -1.62 -13.79
C LEU A 133 -11.34 -1.70 -14.89
N LEU A 134 -11.26 -2.82 -15.62
CA LEU A 134 -10.35 -2.97 -16.75
C LEU A 134 -10.66 -1.96 -17.86
N THR A 135 -11.93 -1.75 -18.17
CA THR A 135 -12.37 -0.81 -19.21
C THR A 135 -11.97 0.62 -18.84
N ILE A 136 -12.27 1.05 -17.61
CA ILE A 136 -11.86 2.36 -17.09
C ILE A 136 -10.33 2.47 -17.13
N PHE A 137 -9.62 1.44 -16.68
CA PHE A 137 -8.17 1.42 -16.64
C PHE A 137 -7.55 1.53 -18.04
N ALA A 138 -8.09 0.81 -19.03
CA ALA A 138 -7.66 0.85 -20.42
C ALA A 138 -7.91 2.23 -21.06
N VAL A 139 -9.09 2.80 -20.85
CA VAL A 139 -9.46 4.14 -21.35
C VAL A 139 -8.53 5.19 -20.76
N LEU A 140 -8.32 5.19 -19.44
CA LEU A 140 -7.41 6.14 -18.78
C LEU A 140 -5.96 5.97 -19.24
N SER A 141 -5.50 4.73 -19.38
CA SER A 141 -4.15 4.42 -19.89
C SER A 141 -3.94 4.98 -21.29
N TYR A 142 -4.95 4.87 -22.16
CA TYR A 142 -4.91 5.42 -23.50
C TYR A 142 -4.98 6.95 -23.52
N ILE A 143 -5.83 7.56 -22.69
CA ILE A 143 -5.92 9.02 -22.56
C ILE A 143 -4.57 9.63 -22.15
N VAL A 144 -3.86 8.98 -21.21
CA VAL A 144 -2.56 9.44 -20.71
C VAL A 144 -1.45 9.22 -21.74
N SER A 145 -1.32 8.01 -22.29
CA SER A 145 -0.18 7.64 -23.13
C SER A 145 -0.36 7.94 -24.62
N ARG A 146 -1.61 8.08 -25.08
CA ARG A 146 -2.01 8.15 -26.49
C ARG A 146 -1.41 7.04 -27.35
N SER A 147 -1.11 5.88 -26.75
CA SER A 147 -0.41 4.77 -27.40
C SER A 147 -1.06 3.44 -27.04
N VAL A 148 -1.52 2.71 -28.06
CA VAL A 148 -2.13 1.38 -27.88
C VAL A 148 -1.15 0.41 -27.22
N LEU A 149 0.11 0.39 -27.65
CA LEU A 149 1.14 -0.49 -27.08
C LEU A 149 1.36 -0.19 -25.59
N ARG A 150 1.50 1.08 -25.21
CA ARG A 150 1.67 1.46 -23.79
C ARG A 150 0.44 1.13 -22.96
N THR A 151 -0.76 1.29 -23.52
CA THR A 151 -2.01 0.86 -22.88
C THR A 151 -2.04 -0.64 -22.64
N LEU A 152 -1.71 -1.46 -23.65
CA LEU A 152 -1.66 -2.92 -23.51
C LEU A 152 -0.62 -3.36 -22.48
N LEU A 153 0.58 -2.77 -22.51
CA LEU A 153 1.62 -3.01 -21.50
C LEU A 153 1.15 -2.63 -20.10
N ASN A 154 0.44 -1.50 -19.96
CA ASN A 154 -0.07 -1.08 -18.67
C ASN A 154 -1.22 -1.97 -18.17
N ILE A 155 -2.03 -2.54 -19.06
CA ILE A 155 -3.04 -3.56 -18.69
C ILE A 155 -2.33 -4.80 -18.14
N ILE A 156 -1.33 -5.31 -18.85
CA ILE A 156 -0.59 -6.52 -18.43
C ILE A 156 0.17 -6.28 -17.12
N ILE A 157 0.96 -5.20 -17.04
CA ILE A 157 1.84 -4.95 -15.90
C ILE A 157 1.07 -4.24 -14.79
N GLY A 158 0.35 -3.16 -15.10
CA GLY A 158 -0.39 -2.39 -14.10
C GLY A 158 -1.61 -3.11 -13.56
N PHE A 159 -2.58 -3.46 -14.41
CA PHE A 159 -3.85 -4.04 -13.95
C PHE A 159 -3.66 -5.47 -13.42
N TYR A 160 -3.17 -6.39 -14.25
CA TYR A 160 -2.97 -7.78 -13.81
C TYR A 160 -1.84 -7.91 -12.78
N GLY A 161 -0.77 -7.12 -12.89
CA GLY A 161 0.28 -7.12 -11.86
C GLY A 161 -0.24 -6.63 -10.51
N SER A 162 -1.14 -5.64 -10.47
CA SER A 162 -1.80 -5.23 -9.24
C SER A 162 -2.70 -6.34 -8.69
N MET A 163 -3.55 -6.96 -9.52
CA MET A 163 -4.39 -8.08 -9.09
C MET A 163 -3.56 -9.25 -8.54
N PHE A 164 -2.44 -9.55 -9.18
CA PHE A 164 -1.53 -10.59 -8.73
C PHE A 164 -0.91 -10.20 -7.38
N LEU A 165 -0.21 -9.07 -7.29
CA LEU A 165 0.55 -8.63 -6.11
C LEU A 165 -0.33 -8.29 -4.89
N ALA A 166 -1.52 -7.74 -5.13
CA ALA A 166 -2.40 -7.22 -4.09
C ALA A 166 -3.66 -8.07 -3.87
N GLY A 167 -4.11 -8.85 -4.85
CA GLY A 167 -5.31 -9.70 -4.76
C GLY A 167 -5.04 -11.11 -4.21
N ILE A 168 -3.82 -11.64 -4.38
CA ILE A 168 -3.41 -12.93 -3.81
C ILE A 168 -2.89 -12.73 -2.38
N GLN A 169 -3.33 -13.59 -1.46
CA GLN A 169 -2.71 -13.67 -0.13
C GLN A 169 -1.36 -14.38 -0.23
N PHE A 170 -0.31 -13.67 -0.62
CA PHE A 170 1.03 -14.26 -0.67
C PHE A 170 1.55 -14.65 0.70
N PHE A 171 1.31 -13.81 1.71
CA PHE A 171 1.90 -13.99 3.03
C PHE A 171 0.82 -14.13 4.09
N GLY A 172 1.08 -14.96 5.09
CA GLY A 172 0.25 -15.06 6.28
C GLY A 172 0.94 -15.82 7.40
N VAL A 173 0.40 -15.74 8.60
CA VAL A 173 1.01 -16.35 9.79
C VAL A 173 0.76 -17.85 9.85
N ALA A 174 1.83 -18.64 9.96
CA ALA A 174 1.78 -20.09 10.17
C ALA A 174 1.24 -20.43 11.59
N PRO A 175 0.49 -21.53 11.79
CA PRO A 175 -0.09 -22.43 10.79
C PRO A 175 -1.50 -22.01 10.30
N ARG A 176 -2.04 -20.91 10.84
CA ARG A 176 -3.49 -20.60 10.82
C ARG A 176 -3.98 -19.87 9.56
N THR A 177 -3.17 -19.82 8.50
CA THR A 177 -3.48 -19.06 7.27
C THR A 177 -3.59 -19.96 6.03
N LYS A 178 -4.37 -19.50 5.05
CA LYS A 178 -4.48 -20.07 3.70
C LYS A 178 -3.60 -19.34 2.66
N ALA A 179 -2.64 -18.54 3.12
CA ALA A 179 -1.70 -17.84 2.26
C ALA A 179 -0.76 -18.81 1.51
N VAL A 180 -0.21 -18.35 0.37
CA VAL A 180 0.76 -19.10 -0.44
C VAL A 180 2.02 -19.43 0.38
N PHE A 181 2.58 -18.41 1.03
CA PHE A 181 3.73 -18.52 1.91
C PHE A 181 3.30 -18.34 3.37
N LYS A 182 3.46 -19.41 4.15
CA LYS A 182 3.20 -19.40 5.59
C LYS A 182 4.46 -18.95 6.31
N ILE A 183 4.40 -17.79 6.95
CA ILE A 183 5.50 -17.16 7.66
C ILE A 183 5.42 -17.51 9.14
N HIS A 184 6.50 -18.03 9.69
CA HIS A 184 6.71 -18.08 11.14
C HIS A 184 7.16 -16.71 11.62
N THR A 185 6.42 -16.14 12.57
CA THR A 185 6.63 -14.80 13.11
C THR A 185 5.94 -14.72 14.47
N VAL A 186 6.42 -13.84 15.34
CA VAL A 186 5.75 -13.50 16.61
C VAL A 186 4.49 -12.67 16.40
N PHE A 187 4.25 -12.17 15.18
CA PHE A 187 3.12 -11.31 14.86
C PHE A 187 1.83 -12.04 14.55
N ARG A 188 0.71 -11.41 14.90
CA ARG A 188 -0.62 -11.78 14.38
C ARG A 188 -0.78 -11.34 12.93
N ASN A 189 -1.72 -11.95 12.22
CA ASN A 189 -1.84 -11.82 10.76
C ASN A 189 -1.98 -10.37 10.26
N HIS A 190 -2.83 -9.54 10.89
CA HIS A 190 -2.98 -8.14 10.48
C HIS A 190 -1.76 -7.27 10.80
N ILE A 191 -1.00 -7.61 11.85
CA ILE A 191 0.26 -6.91 12.16
C ILE A 191 1.31 -7.24 11.09
N LEU A 192 1.48 -8.54 10.79
CA LEU A 192 2.36 -9.02 9.73
C LEU A 192 2.02 -8.35 8.40
N LEU A 193 0.75 -8.39 7.98
CA LEU A 193 0.32 -7.82 6.70
C LEU A 193 0.46 -6.29 6.67
N SER A 194 0.26 -5.60 7.79
CA SER A 194 0.55 -4.16 7.88
C SER A 194 2.03 -3.87 7.57
N LEU A 195 2.95 -4.64 8.14
CA LEU A 195 4.38 -4.47 7.89
C LEU A 195 4.75 -4.83 6.45
N VAL A 196 4.23 -5.94 5.92
CA VAL A 196 4.47 -6.36 4.53
C VAL A 196 4.02 -5.27 3.55
N TYR A 197 2.79 -4.78 3.66
CA TYR A 197 2.29 -3.75 2.75
C TYR A 197 2.93 -2.39 2.99
N PHE A 198 3.29 -2.03 4.22
CA PHE A 198 4.06 -0.80 4.46
C PHE A 198 5.45 -0.85 3.80
N THR A 199 6.13 -2.00 3.85
CA THR A 199 7.36 -2.25 3.09
C THR A 199 7.11 -2.13 1.59
N ALA A 200 6.04 -2.75 1.09
CA ALA A 200 5.69 -2.69 -0.33
C ALA A 200 5.38 -1.25 -0.81
N VAL A 201 4.65 -0.46 -0.02
CA VAL A 201 4.43 0.98 -0.25
C VAL A 201 5.76 1.72 -0.36
N THR A 202 6.66 1.49 0.61
CA THR A 202 7.94 2.19 0.68
C THR A 202 8.82 1.87 -0.54
N ILE A 203 8.85 0.61 -0.97
CA ILE A 203 9.56 0.17 -2.18
C ILE A 203 8.91 0.81 -3.42
N ALA A 204 7.60 0.68 -3.59
CA ALA A 204 6.89 1.23 -4.75
C ALA A 204 7.08 2.75 -4.85
N PHE A 205 6.98 3.48 -3.73
CA PHE A 205 7.27 4.90 -3.65
C PHE A 205 8.71 5.22 -4.06
N SER A 206 9.68 4.46 -3.53
CA SER A 206 11.10 4.68 -3.79
C SER A 206 11.45 4.47 -5.26
N ILE A 207 10.88 3.45 -5.91
CA ILE A 207 11.06 3.22 -7.35
C ILE A 207 10.33 4.32 -8.14
N CYS A 208 9.09 4.63 -7.77
CA CYS A 208 8.28 5.65 -8.42
C CYS A 208 8.97 7.02 -8.44
N PHE A 209 9.70 7.38 -7.39
CA PHE A 209 10.43 8.66 -7.28
C PHE A 209 11.95 8.51 -7.26
N ALA A 210 12.48 7.45 -7.87
CA ALA A 210 13.91 7.16 -7.87
C ALA A 210 14.79 8.32 -8.40
N PRO A 211 14.43 9.02 -9.50
CA PRO A 211 15.21 10.17 -9.97
C PRO A 211 15.27 11.31 -8.95
N GLU A 212 14.14 11.63 -8.31
CA GLU A 212 14.04 12.70 -7.31
C GLU A 212 14.77 12.33 -6.03
N ILE A 213 14.65 11.07 -5.58
CA ILE A 213 15.38 10.56 -4.42
C ILE A 213 16.89 10.56 -4.70
N LYS A 214 17.33 10.16 -5.89
CA LYS A 214 18.74 10.22 -6.29
C LYS A 214 19.26 11.65 -6.28
N ALA A 215 18.50 12.62 -6.79
CA ALA A 215 18.86 14.04 -6.74
C ALA A 215 18.96 14.54 -5.30
N LEU A 216 18.04 14.13 -4.43
CA LEU A 216 18.07 14.45 -3.00
C LEU A 216 19.30 13.86 -2.29
N PHE A 217 19.64 12.59 -2.55
CA PHE A 217 20.85 11.96 -2.02
C PHE A 217 22.12 12.62 -2.53
N LYS A 218 22.15 13.11 -3.78
CA LYS A 218 23.30 13.89 -4.27
C LYS A 218 23.47 15.21 -3.51
N ARG A 219 22.36 15.89 -3.19
CA ARG A 219 22.36 17.19 -2.50
C ARG A 219 22.67 17.06 -1.00
N ASP A 220 22.08 16.05 -0.34
CA ASP A 220 22.09 15.88 1.12
C ASP A 220 22.67 14.51 1.54
N PHE A 221 23.70 14.01 0.83
CA PHE A 221 24.24 12.64 1.03
C PHE A 221 24.58 12.32 2.48
N LYS A 222 25.43 13.14 3.11
CA LYS A 222 25.92 12.93 4.49
C LYS A 222 24.78 12.81 5.51
N PRO A 223 23.86 13.79 5.64
CA PRO A 223 22.78 13.70 6.63
C PRO A 223 21.82 12.54 6.34
N LEU A 224 21.56 12.19 5.08
CA LEU A 224 20.70 11.05 4.74
C LEU A 224 21.36 9.71 5.04
N LEU A 225 22.67 9.58 4.79
CA LEU A 225 23.44 8.39 5.14
C LEU A 225 23.49 8.19 6.67
N ILE A 226 23.79 9.25 7.42
CA ILE A 226 23.77 9.21 8.90
C ILE A 226 22.38 8.80 9.39
N SER A 227 21.33 9.41 8.85
CA SER A 227 19.95 9.09 9.18
C SER A 227 19.61 7.62 8.91
N LEU A 228 20.04 7.08 7.76
CA LEU A 228 19.85 5.68 7.41
C LEU A 228 20.55 4.74 8.41
N ILE A 229 21.82 5.01 8.73
CA ILE A 229 22.58 4.24 9.71
C ILE A 229 21.92 4.30 11.08
N CYS A 230 21.54 5.50 11.55
CA CYS A 230 20.84 5.68 12.81
C CYS A 230 19.51 4.90 12.83
N GLY A 231 18.72 4.97 11.77
CA GLY A 231 17.45 4.23 11.64
C GLY A 231 17.65 2.72 11.75
N VAL A 232 18.65 2.18 11.05
CA VAL A 232 19.02 0.77 11.12
C VAL A 232 19.51 0.39 12.51
N CYS A 233 20.38 1.18 13.14
CA CYS A 233 20.84 0.92 14.51
C CYS A 233 19.67 0.92 15.50
N THR A 234 18.78 1.92 15.45
CA THR A 234 17.59 1.98 16.32
C THR A 234 16.69 0.77 16.11
N ALA A 235 16.48 0.35 14.86
CA ALA A 235 15.73 -0.86 14.54
C ALA A 235 16.34 -2.12 15.18
N PHE A 236 17.66 -2.31 15.07
CA PHE A 236 18.34 -3.46 15.65
C PHE A 236 18.32 -3.43 17.19
N THR A 237 18.46 -2.25 17.80
CA THR A 237 18.29 -2.11 19.26
C THR A 237 16.87 -2.46 19.69
N ALA A 238 15.85 -1.98 18.96
CA ALA A 238 14.46 -2.32 19.24
C ALA A 238 14.20 -3.82 19.09
N LEU A 239 14.72 -4.45 18.02
CA LEU A 239 14.68 -5.89 17.81
C LEU A 239 15.34 -6.65 18.97
N PHE A 240 16.51 -6.21 19.43
CA PHE A 240 17.20 -6.85 20.55
C PHE A 240 16.35 -6.79 21.83
N VAL A 241 15.77 -5.63 22.16
CA VAL A 241 14.88 -5.48 23.32
C VAL A 241 13.63 -6.35 23.18
N LEU A 242 13.01 -6.39 22.00
CA LEU A 242 11.86 -7.25 21.73
C LEU A 242 12.23 -8.73 21.79
N SER A 243 13.45 -9.10 21.37
CA SER A 243 13.97 -10.46 21.44
C SER A 243 14.14 -10.95 22.88
N ILE A 244 14.32 -10.06 23.85
CA ILE A 244 14.35 -10.45 25.27
C ILE A 244 12.93 -10.80 25.75
N LYS A 245 11.90 -10.11 25.23
CA LYS A 245 10.51 -10.27 25.66
C LYS A 245 9.72 -11.33 24.88
N TRP A 246 10.00 -11.53 23.59
CA TRP A 246 9.15 -12.26 22.64
C TRP A 246 9.86 -13.45 21.99
N LYS A 247 10.60 -14.26 22.76
CA LYS A 247 11.31 -15.42 22.19
C LYS A 247 10.35 -16.56 21.78
N PRO A 248 10.62 -17.24 20.65
CA PRO A 248 11.68 -16.99 19.67
C PRO A 248 11.25 -16.01 18.55
N LEU A 249 12.14 -15.10 18.16
CA LEU A 249 12.00 -14.31 16.93
C LEU A 249 12.38 -15.15 15.70
N HIS A 250 11.74 -14.90 14.57
CA HIS A 250 11.99 -15.57 13.30
C HIS A 250 12.59 -14.63 12.26
N ILE A 251 13.14 -15.18 11.16
CA ILE A 251 13.80 -14.41 10.08
C ILE A 251 12.92 -13.27 9.55
N ALA A 252 11.62 -13.52 9.38
CA ALA A 252 10.68 -12.50 8.92
C ALA A 252 10.59 -11.29 9.86
N ASP A 253 10.74 -11.51 11.17
CA ASP A 253 10.73 -10.45 12.18
C ASP A 253 11.95 -9.53 12.00
N PHE A 254 13.13 -10.12 11.75
CA PHE A 254 14.36 -9.36 11.49
C PHE A 254 14.32 -8.55 10.19
N ILE A 255 13.52 -8.97 9.20
CA ILE A 255 13.38 -8.27 7.92
C ILE A 255 12.35 -7.14 8.03
N LEU A 256 11.19 -7.41 8.64
CA LEU A 256 10.04 -6.51 8.58
C LEU A 256 10.03 -5.47 9.70
N LEU A 257 10.49 -5.80 10.91
CA LEU A 257 10.49 -4.85 12.03
C LEU A 257 11.38 -3.63 11.82
N PRO A 258 12.56 -3.74 11.18
CA PRO A 258 13.40 -2.56 10.96
C PRO A 258 12.80 -1.50 10.05
N VAL A 259 11.94 -1.90 9.11
CA VAL A 259 11.41 -1.01 8.08
C VAL A 259 10.74 0.24 8.66
N PRO A 260 9.73 0.14 9.56
CA PRO A 260 9.08 1.34 10.10
C PRO A 260 10.05 2.26 10.86
N TRP A 261 11.03 1.73 11.59
CA TRP A 261 12.06 2.53 12.28
C TRP A 261 12.97 3.28 11.30
N THR A 262 13.51 2.58 10.31
CA THR A 262 14.36 3.19 9.29
C THR A 262 13.61 4.26 8.50
N VAL A 263 12.38 3.97 8.09
CA VAL A 263 11.52 4.92 7.38
C VAL A 263 11.19 6.14 8.25
N LEU A 264 10.95 5.97 9.55
CA LEU A 264 10.68 7.07 10.48
C LEU A 264 11.85 8.06 10.53
N VAL A 265 13.06 7.56 10.76
CA VAL A 265 14.26 8.39 10.94
C VAL A 265 14.65 9.09 9.63
N LEU A 266 14.58 8.35 8.51
CA LEU A 266 14.85 8.90 7.18
C LEU A 266 13.83 9.97 6.80
N SER A 267 12.55 9.68 6.98
CA SER A 267 11.47 10.62 6.65
C SER A 267 11.50 11.87 7.54
N ALA A 268 11.81 11.74 8.82
CA ALA A 268 11.98 12.89 9.72
C ALA A 268 13.12 13.81 9.26
N THR A 269 14.22 13.22 8.77
CA THR A 269 15.36 13.98 8.22
C THR A 269 14.96 14.70 6.93
N MET A 270 14.25 14.01 6.03
CA MET A 270 13.72 14.59 4.80
C MET A 270 12.69 15.70 5.06
N LEU A 271 11.90 15.61 6.13
CA LEU A 271 10.93 16.63 6.53
C LEU A 271 11.63 17.96 6.87
N LYS A 272 12.74 17.90 7.61
CA LYS A 272 13.56 19.06 7.97
C LYS A 272 14.21 19.70 6.74
N LYS A 273 14.76 18.87 5.85
CA LYS A 273 15.51 19.31 4.65
C LYS A 273 14.62 19.74 3.48
N GLY A 274 13.38 19.26 3.42
CA GLY A 274 12.51 19.38 2.26
C GLY A 274 12.96 18.51 1.09
N THR A 275 12.03 18.18 0.20
CA THR A 275 12.24 17.24 -0.90
C THR A 275 11.86 17.85 -2.25
N THR A 276 12.25 17.18 -3.32
CA THR A 276 12.04 17.62 -4.71
C THR A 276 10.93 16.86 -5.43
N PHE A 277 10.42 15.76 -4.87
CA PHE A 277 9.29 15.02 -5.43
C PHE A 277 7.94 15.70 -5.12
N PRO A 278 6.87 15.45 -5.92
CA PRO A 278 5.52 15.97 -5.72
C PRO A 278 5.02 15.77 -4.29
N GLY A 279 4.29 16.75 -3.74
CA GLY A 279 3.90 16.75 -2.33
C GLY A 279 5.00 17.18 -1.35
N ASN A 280 6.26 17.28 -1.76
CA ASN A 280 7.39 17.81 -0.97
C ASN A 280 7.44 17.19 0.45
N ARG A 281 7.11 17.98 1.48
CA ARG A 281 7.12 17.58 2.90
C ARG A 281 5.98 16.65 3.29
N PHE A 282 4.95 16.52 2.45
CA PHE A 282 3.78 15.70 2.72
C PHE A 282 4.14 14.22 2.89
N PHE A 283 4.85 13.63 1.93
CA PHE A 283 5.20 12.20 2.02
C PHE A 283 6.16 11.89 3.18
N PRO A 284 7.23 12.67 3.43
CA PRO A 284 8.01 12.50 4.65
C PRO A 284 7.15 12.57 5.92
N ALA A 285 6.22 13.54 6.03
CA ALA A 285 5.34 13.64 7.18
C ALA A 285 4.43 12.41 7.31
N LEU A 286 3.82 11.97 6.20
CA LEU A 286 2.96 10.80 6.14
C LEU A 286 3.72 9.52 6.53
N PHE A 287 4.88 9.26 5.92
CA PHE A 287 5.70 8.08 6.20
C PHE A 287 6.18 8.07 7.66
N SER A 288 6.58 9.23 8.21
CA SER A 288 6.88 9.36 9.63
C SER A 288 5.66 9.04 10.50
N ALA A 289 4.47 9.56 10.17
CA ALA A 289 3.25 9.30 10.92
C ALA A 289 2.86 7.82 10.89
N VAL A 290 2.83 7.19 9.72
CA VAL A 290 2.47 5.77 9.57
C VAL A 290 3.51 4.87 10.24
N SER A 291 4.81 5.17 10.09
CA SER A 291 5.86 4.45 10.82
C SER A 291 5.69 4.54 12.33
N LEU A 292 5.43 5.73 12.87
CA LEU A 292 5.23 5.95 14.30
C LEU A 292 4.02 5.16 14.80
N ILE A 293 2.91 5.21 14.07
CA ILE A 293 1.72 4.40 14.30
C ILE A 293 2.13 2.92 14.35
N LEU A 294 2.76 2.37 13.32
CA LEU A 294 3.16 0.95 13.32
C LEU A 294 4.06 0.58 14.51
N ILE A 295 5.05 1.41 14.84
CA ILE A 295 5.95 1.20 15.97
C ILE A 295 5.20 1.17 17.30
N LEU A 296 4.35 2.17 17.57
CA LEU A 296 3.54 2.22 18.78
C LEU A 296 2.59 1.02 18.85
N GLY A 297 2.00 0.66 17.72
CA GLY A 297 1.18 -0.54 17.58
C GLY A 297 1.94 -1.80 17.98
N ILE A 298 3.17 -1.98 17.49
CA ILE A 298 4.00 -3.13 17.86
C ILE A 298 4.32 -3.11 19.36
N ILE A 299 4.81 -1.99 19.90
CA ILE A 299 5.25 -1.88 21.29
C ILE A 299 4.09 -2.11 22.28
N PHE A 300 2.92 -1.54 22.01
CA PHE A 300 1.79 -1.52 22.96
C PHE A 300 0.69 -2.54 22.61
N GLY A 301 0.48 -2.83 21.33
CA GLY A 301 -0.62 -3.65 20.84
C GLY A 301 -0.56 -5.12 21.24
N ASN A 302 0.62 -5.62 21.66
CA ASN A 302 0.75 -6.98 22.17
C ASN A 302 0.27 -7.15 23.63
N LYS A 303 -0.08 -6.06 24.33
CA LYS A 303 -0.63 -6.09 25.69
C LYS A 303 -2.16 -5.96 25.77
N VAL A 304 -2.83 -5.55 24.69
CA VAL A 304 -4.24 -5.06 24.77
C VAL A 304 -5.26 -6.02 24.14
N PHE A 305 -4.81 -7.12 23.51
CA PHE A 305 -5.72 -8.09 22.89
C PHE A 305 -5.37 -9.55 23.22
N VAL A 306 -5.00 -9.82 24.48
CA VAL A 306 -5.07 -11.18 25.05
C VAL A 306 -6.50 -11.44 25.47
#